data_AF-A0A0F9PIQ6-F1
#
_entry.id   AF-A0A0F9PIQ6-F1
#
_cell.length_a   1.000
_cell.length_b   1.000
_cell.length_c   1.000
_cell.angle_alpha   90.00
_cell.angle_beta   90.00
_cell.angle_gamma   90.00
#
_symmetry.space_group_name_H-M   'P 1'
#
loop_
_entity.id
_entity.type
_entity.pdbx_description
1 polymer ?
#
loop_
_entity_poly.entity_id
_entity_poly.type
_entity_poly.pdbx_seq_one_letter_code
_entity_poly.pdbx_strand_id
1 'polypeptide(L)'
;MSQWTHVNGAIRFDALRIEGMPFNTLESIKEFCGNTASWGDSEEIWDKCNVPCGSEGSIEFSFWQNPKGNHAGAFAVHIIGDLRNFGSDNVQKIRDWFDRVTTTKGVMIRSAIMEIAVEYSEPIILRYEDKECSNEWYNNGTVGNSRPHKAQGC
;
A
#
# COMPACT_ATOMS: atom_id res chain seq x y z
N MET A 1 3.06 -21.16 -19.98
CA MET A 1 3.46 -19.84 -20.51
C MET A 1 3.84 -18.98 -19.32
N SER A 2 4.92 -18.20 -19.38
CA SER A 2 5.22 -17.23 -18.32
C SER A 2 4.17 -16.12 -18.38
N GLN A 3 3.54 -15.80 -17.25
CA GLN A 3 2.58 -14.72 -17.11
C GLN A 3 3.24 -13.58 -16.33
N TRP A 4 3.00 -12.35 -16.76
CA TRP A 4 3.40 -11.15 -16.03
C TRP A 4 2.25 -10.60 -15.20
N THR A 5 2.60 -10.07 -14.03
CA THR A 5 1.72 -9.22 -13.22
C THR A 5 2.38 -7.88 -13.01
N HIS A 6 1.76 -6.82 -13.51
CA HIS A 6 2.16 -5.44 -13.30
C HIS A 6 1.43 -4.87 -12.08
N VAL A 7 2.16 -4.20 -11.20
CA VAL A 7 1.62 -3.54 -10.02
C VAL A 7 1.94 -2.06 -10.10
N ASN A 8 0.95 -1.22 -9.82
CA ASN A 8 1.16 0.22 -9.67
C ASN A 8 0.25 0.73 -8.54
N GLY A 9 0.82 1.39 -7.54
CA GLY A 9 0.05 1.82 -6.38
C GLY A 9 0.70 2.92 -5.59
N ALA A 10 -0.05 3.50 -4.66
CA ALA A 10 0.48 4.47 -3.73
C ALA A 10 -0.17 4.34 -2.37
N ILE A 11 0.62 4.52 -1.31
CA ILE A 11 0.17 4.59 0.08
C ILE A 11 0.65 5.91 0.67
N ARG A 12 -0.25 6.67 1.30
CA ARG A 12 0.11 7.87 2.05
C ARG A 12 -0.09 7.63 3.53
N PHE A 13 0.89 8.07 4.30
CA PHE A 13 0.94 7.90 5.74
C PHE A 13 0.87 9.25 6.44
N ASP A 14 0.11 9.28 7.53
CA ASP A 14 0.13 10.39 8.46
C ASP A 14 1.16 10.18 9.57
N ALA A 15 1.72 11.27 10.09
CA ALA A 15 2.54 11.26 11.30
C ALA A 15 2.01 12.32 12.28
N LEU A 16 1.11 11.91 13.18
CA LEU A 16 0.68 12.77 14.28
C LEU A 16 1.76 12.74 15.37
N ARG A 17 2.46 13.86 15.53
CA ARG A 17 3.50 14.04 16.55
C ARG A 17 2.87 14.46 17.87
N ILE A 18 2.08 13.58 18.46
CA ILE A 18 1.49 13.77 19.79
C ILE A 18 2.44 13.17 20.82
N GLU A 19 2.78 13.94 21.86
CA GLU A 19 3.68 13.49 22.91
C GLU A 19 3.15 12.20 23.57
N GLY A 20 4.02 11.19 23.68
CA GLY A 20 3.67 9.88 24.23
C GLY A 20 2.98 8.92 23.26
N MET A 21 2.67 9.33 22.02
CA MET A 21 2.13 8.43 20.99
C MET A 21 3.22 8.01 19.99
N PRO A 22 3.25 6.73 19.57
CA PRO A 22 4.09 6.33 18.46
C PRO A 22 3.61 7.05 17.19
N PHE A 23 4.56 7.54 16.38
CA PHE A 23 4.28 8.15 15.09
C PHE A 23 5.12 7.49 14.01
N ASN A 24 4.61 7.52 12.78
CA ASN A 24 5.31 6.96 11.63
C ASN A 24 6.64 7.72 11.38
N THR A 25 7.75 6.99 11.36
CA THR A 25 9.04 7.45 10.82
C THR A 25 9.26 6.85 9.43
N LEU A 26 10.19 7.40 8.65
CA LEU A 26 10.54 6.83 7.35
C LEU A 26 11.06 5.39 7.50
N GLU A 27 11.85 5.14 8.54
CA GLU A 27 12.40 3.82 8.86
C GLU A 27 11.29 2.81 9.17
N SER A 28 10.29 3.20 9.99
CA SER A 28 9.14 2.35 10.29
C SER A 28 8.33 2.03 9.03
N ILE A 29 8.12 3.01 8.15
CA ILE A 29 7.38 2.81 6.89
C ILE A 29 8.13 1.85 5.98
N LYS A 30 9.46 1.97 5.87
CA LYS A 30 10.30 1.03 5.12
C LYS A 30 10.18 -0.39 5.68
N GLU A 31 10.23 -0.53 7.00
CA GLU A 31 10.07 -1.82 7.68
C GLU A 31 8.68 -2.43 7.41
N PHE A 32 7.61 -1.64 7.46
CA PHE A 32 6.27 -2.12 7.16
C PHE A 32 6.10 -2.57 5.72
N CYS A 33 6.64 -1.79 4.75
CA CYS A 33 6.61 -2.14 3.34
C CYS A 33 7.31 -3.49 3.09
N GLY A 34 8.47 -3.71 3.71
CA GLY A 34 9.24 -4.95 3.62
C GLY A 34 10.48 -4.83 2.74
N ASN A 35 11.20 -5.94 2.63
CA ASN A 35 12.43 -6.06 1.85
C ASN A 35 12.10 -6.52 0.43
N THR A 36 12.72 -5.85 -0.54
CA THR A 36 12.56 -6.11 -1.97
C THR A 36 13.76 -6.90 -2.51
N ALA A 37 13.58 -7.52 -3.68
CA ALA A 37 14.65 -8.11 -4.47
C ALA A 37 14.42 -7.78 -5.94
N SER A 38 15.49 -7.50 -6.67
CA SER A 38 15.46 -7.17 -8.09
C SER A 38 16.25 -8.21 -8.89
N TRP A 39 16.00 -8.28 -10.19
CA TRP A 39 16.77 -9.17 -11.07
C TRP A 39 18.28 -8.85 -11.01
N GLY A 40 19.10 -9.87 -10.77
CA GLY A 40 20.55 -9.74 -10.66
C GLY A 40 21.07 -9.52 -9.23
N ASP A 41 20.18 -9.38 -8.24
CA ASP A 41 20.57 -9.38 -6.84
C ASP A 41 21.13 -10.73 -6.38
N SER A 42 21.89 -10.71 -5.29
CA SER A 42 22.47 -11.92 -4.68
C SER A 42 21.40 -12.81 -4.04
N GLU A 43 21.70 -14.11 -3.92
CA GLU A 43 20.82 -15.08 -3.25
C GLU A 43 20.44 -14.64 -1.83
N GLU A 44 21.36 -14.00 -1.09
CA GLU A 44 21.08 -13.45 0.24
C GLU A 44 19.98 -12.38 0.25
N ILE A 45 19.90 -11.54 -0.78
CA ILE A 45 18.85 -10.53 -0.90
C ILE A 45 17.52 -11.21 -1.23
N TRP A 46 17.54 -12.18 -2.14
CA TRP A 46 16.37 -12.99 -2.48
C TRP A 46 15.81 -13.75 -1.27
N ASP A 47 16.67 -14.34 -0.43
CA ASP A 47 16.28 -15.03 0.81
C ASP A 47 15.63 -14.10 1.84
N LYS A 48 15.99 -12.80 1.81
CA LYS A 48 15.45 -11.77 2.71
C LYS A 48 14.21 -11.08 2.16
N CYS A 49 13.88 -11.28 0.88
CA CYS A 49 12.70 -10.69 0.26
C CYS A 49 11.42 -11.22 0.91
N ASN A 50 10.57 -10.31 1.39
CA ASN A 50 9.34 -10.66 2.10
C ASN A 50 8.09 -9.96 1.56
N VAL A 51 8.20 -9.44 0.34
CA VAL A 51 7.10 -8.84 -0.41
C VAL A 51 6.76 -9.70 -1.64
N PRO A 52 5.59 -9.53 -2.27
CA PRO A 52 5.23 -10.26 -3.48
C PRO A 52 6.33 -10.20 -4.53
N CYS A 53 6.74 -11.38 -5.01
CA CYS A 53 7.92 -11.54 -5.82
C CYS A 53 7.73 -12.59 -6.90
N GLY A 54 8.07 -12.20 -8.14
CA GLY A 54 8.16 -13.06 -9.30
C GLY A 54 9.62 -13.39 -9.60
N SER A 55 9.88 -14.11 -10.69
CA SER A 55 11.24 -14.53 -11.03
C SER A 55 12.14 -13.41 -11.55
N GLU A 56 11.59 -12.24 -11.91
CA GLU A 56 12.35 -11.06 -12.40
C GLU A 56 12.39 -9.90 -11.39
N GLY A 57 11.90 -10.13 -10.17
CA GLY A 57 11.95 -9.16 -9.10
C GLY A 57 10.67 -9.14 -8.27
N SER A 58 10.69 -8.32 -7.24
CA SER A 58 9.59 -8.07 -6.34
C SER A 58 8.84 -6.79 -6.71
N ILE A 59 7.77 -6.49 -5.96
CA ILE A 59 7.32 -5.11 -5.91
C ILE A 59 8.44 -4.23 -5.32
N GLU A 60 8.53 -3.00 -5.77
CA GLU A 60 9.54 -2.02 -5.40
C GLU A 60 8.88 -0.75 -4.88
N PHE A 61 9.64 0.03 -4.11
CA PHE A 61 9.13 1.20 -3.40
C PHE A 61 9.98 2.44 -3.69
N SER A 62 9.30 3.56 -3.93
CA SER A 62 9.89 4.89 -3.87
C SER A 62 9.24 5.69 -2.74
N PHE A 63 10.07 6.24 -1.85
CA PHE A 63 9.61 6.94 -0.66
C PHE A 63 9.77 8.44 -0.82
N TRP A 64 8.69 9.17 -0.59
CA TRP A 64 8.69 10.61 -0.46
C TRP A 64 8.33 11.01 0.96
N GLN A 65 9.10 11.93 1.51
CA GLN A 65 8.83 12.57 2.80
C GLN A 65 8.48 14.03 2.58
N ASN A 66 7.45 14.50 3.27
CA ASN A 66 7.06 15.89 3.26
C ASN A 66 8.20 16.74 3.85
N PRO A 67 8.73 17.74 3.10
CA PRO A 67 9.78 18.61 3.61
C PRO A 67 9.32 19.46 4.81
N LYS A 68 8.01 19.62 5.01
CA LYS A 68 7.42 20.32 6.15
C LYS A 68 7.05 19.32 7.25
N GLY A 69 7.92 19.17 8.23
CA GLY A 69 7.79 18.15 9.29
C GLY A 69 6.61 18.31 10.25
N ASN A 70 5.89 19.44 10.22
CA ASN A 70 4.71 19.72 11.04
C ASN A 70 3.37 19.40 10.36
N HIS A 71 3.37 18.89 9.12
CA HIS A 71 2.15 18.46 8.45
C HIS A 71 1.81 17.02 8.81
N ALA A 72 0.52 16.74 9.04
CA ALA A 72 0.02 15.39 9.29
C ALA A 72 0.35 14.45 8.12
N GLY A 73 0.07 14.88 6.87
CA GLY A 73 0.46 14.16 5.65
C GLY A 73 1.98 14.16 5.47
N ALA A 74 2.62 13.13 6.02
CA ALA A 74 4.05 13.12 6.25
C ALA A 74 4.81 12.32 5.19
N PHE A 75 4.21 11.26 4.66
CA PHE A 75 4.90 10.37 3.71
C PHE A 75 3.99 9.90 2.58
N ALA A 76 4.59 9.62 1.44
CA ALA A 76 3.98 8.90 0.33
C ALA A 76 4.95 7.82 -0.15
N VAL A 77 4.41 6.63 -0.39
CA VAL A 77 5.13 5.48 -0.95
C VAL A 77 4.49 5.19 -2.28
N HIS A 78 5.27 5.30 -3.35
CA HIS A 78 4.90 4.80 -4.67
C HIS A 78 5.38 3.35 -4.79
N ILE A 79 4.51 2.49 -5.32
CA ILE A 79 4.70 1.06 -5.44
C ILE A 79 4.64 0.71 -6.91
N ILE A 80 5.65 0.01 -7.40
CA ILE A 80 5.67 -0.57 -8.74
C ILE A 80 6.04 -2.05 -8.65
N GLY A 81 5.79 -2.82 -9.69
CA GLY A 81 6.31 -4.18 -9.76
C GLY A 81 6.02 -4.84 -11.10
N ASP A 82 7.01 -5.51 -11.65
CA ASP A 82 6.92 -6.29 -12.88
C ASP A 82 7.24 -7.75 -12.57
N LEU A 83 6.22 -8.46 -12.06
CA LEU A 83 6.40 -9.78 -11.47
C LEU A 83 6.24 -10.86 -12.55
N ARG A 84 7.35 -11.33 -13.13
CA ARG A 84 7.32 -12.45 -14.07
C ARG A 84 7.08 -13.79 -13.36
N ASN A 85 6.37 -14.70 -14.03
CA ASN A 85 5.96 -16.00 -13.46
C ASN A 85 5.08 -15.84 -12.20
N PHE A 86 4.44 -14.69 -12.08
CA PHE A 86 3.49 -14.36 -11.02
C PHE A 86 2.13 -14.23 -11.68
N GLY A 87 1.38 -15.32 -11.71
CA GLY A 87 0.07 -15.37 -12.38
C GLY A 87 -1.12 -15.09 -11.47
N SER A 88 -2.33 -15.29 -12.01
CA SER A 88 -3.61 -15.12 -11.31
C SER A 88 -3.66 -15.79 -9.94
N ASP A 89 -3.09 -17.00 -9.82
CA ASP A 89 -3.11 -17.81 -8.60
C ASP A 89 -2.30 -17.20 -7.46
N ASN A 90 -1.44 -16.20 -7.75
CA ASN A 90 -0.61 -15.52 -6.77
C ASN A 90 -1.10 -14.12 -6.42
N VAL A 91 -2.13 -13.59 -7.09
CA VAL A 91 -2.69 -12.25 -6.83
C VAL A 91 -3.08 -12.08 -5.36
N GLN A 92 -3.54 -13.16 -4.71
CA GLN A 92 -3.89 -13.13 -3.29
C GLN A 92 -2.71 -12.69 -2.41
N LYS A 93 -1.47 -13.04 -2.75
CA LYS A 93 -0.27 -12.61 -2.01
C LYS A 93 -0.08 -11.09 -2.05
N ILE A 94 -0.44 -10.44 -3.16
CA ILE A 94 -0.42 -8.97 -3.29
C ILE A 94 -1.50 -8.34 -2.41
N ARG A 95 -2.70 -8.93 -2.37
CA ARG A 95 -3.80 -8.50 -1.49
C ARG A 95 -3.41 -8.62 -0.02
N ASP A 96 -2.90 -9.78 0.38
CA ASP A 96 -2.49 -10.04 1.76
C ASP A 96 -1.37 -9.09 2.20
N TRP A 97 -0.40 -8.82 1.31
CA TRP A 97 0.63 -7.83 1.56
C TRP A 97 0.06 -6.42 1.73
N PHE A 98 -0.84 -5.99 0.85
CA PHE A 98 -1.47 -4.67 0.94
C PHE A 98 -2.31 -4.50 2.20
N ASP A 99 -3.10 -5.53 2.55
CA ASP A 99 -3.89 -5.55 3.77
C ASP A 99 -3.00 -5.51 5.00
N ARG A 100 -1.91 -6.28 5.03
CA ARG A 100 -0.92 -6.23 6.12
C ARG A 100 -0.37 -4.82 6.31
N VAL A 101 0.10 -4.18 5.24
CA VAL A 101 0.68 -2.82 5.32
C VAL A 101 -0.37 -1.80 5.77
N THR A 102 -1.60 -1.91 5.29
CA THR A 102 -2.66 -0.92 5.56
C THR A 102 -3.42 -1.14 6.86
N THR A 103 -3.26 -2.30 7.51
CA THR A 103 -3.90 -2.62 8.80
C THR A 103 -2.90 -2.76 9.97
N THR A 104 -1.63 -2.45 9.73
CA THR A 104 -0.59 -2.50 10.77
C THR A 104 -0.91 -1.52 11.89
N LYS A 105 -0.94 -2.01 13.13
CA LYS A 105 -1.18 -1.17 14.32
C LYS A 105 -0.08 -0.12 14.48
N GLY A 106 -0.48 1.08 14.90
CA GLY A 106 0.44 2.21 15.10
C GLY A 106 0.74 3.00 13.83
N VAL A 107 0.16 2.60 12.70
CA VAL A 107 0.30 3.29 11.41
C VAL A 107 -1.00 3.99 11.07
N MET A 108 -0.93 5.29 10.82
CA MET A 108 -2.06 6.05 10.30
C MET A 108 -1.98 6.13 8.77
N ILE A 109 -2.89 5.46 8.08
CA ILE A 109 -3.02 5.51 6.62
C ILE A 109 -3.96 6.66 6.25
N ARG A 110 -3.45 7.65 5.53
CA ARG A 110 -4.26 8.75 4.98
C ARG A 110 -5.06 8.30 3.77
N SER A 111 -4.46 7.47 2.92
CA SER A 111 -5.10 6.89 1.74
C SER A 111 -4.19 5.85 1.11
N ALA A 112 -4.75 4.81 0.51
CA ALA A 112 -4.01 3.88 -0.34
C ALA A 112 -4.84 3.42 -1.54
N ILE A 113 -4.15 3.18 -2.66
CA ILE A 113 -4.70 2.56 -3.85
C ILE A 113 -3.63 1.69 -4.51
N MET A 114 -4.02 0.58 -5.12
CA MET A 114 -3.12 -0.26 -5.90
C MET A 114 -3.88 -0.93 -7.03
N GLU A 115 -3.32 -0.86 -8.23
CA GLU A 115 -3.75 -1.61 -9.40
C GLU A 115 -2.86 -2.85 -9.56
N ILE A 116 -3.48 -3.97 -9.90
CA ILE A 116 -2.83 -5.24 -10.22
C ILE A 116 -3.32 -5.67 -11.59
N ALA A 117 -2.46 -5.61 -12.60
CA ALA A 117 -2.76 -6.00 -13.96
C ALA A 117 -2.03 -7.31 -14.29
N VAL A 118 -2.76 -8.42 -14.22
CA VAL A 118 -2.28 -9.73 -14.66
C VAL A 118 -2.50 -9.83 -16.17
N GLU A 119 -1.49 -10.26 -16.92
CA GLU A 119 -1.62 -10.46 -18.37
C GLU A 119 -2.86 -11.29 -18.74
N TYR A 120 -3.58 -10.83 -19.76
CA TYR A 120 -4.81 -11.44 -20.29
C TYR A 120 -6.00 -11.46 -19.31
N SER A 121 -5.97 -10.65 -18.25
CA SER A 121 -7.05 -10.52 -17.27
C SER A 121 -7.44 -9.06 -17.08
N GLU A 122 -8.65 -8.82 -16.57
CA GLU A 122 -9.07 -7.48 -16.15
C GLU A 122 -8.24 -7.01 -14.93
N PRO A 123 -7.83 -5.73 -14.88
CA PRO A 123 -7.12 -5.19 -13.74
C PRO A 123 -7.94 -5.22 -12.46
N ILE A 124 -7.27 -5.49 -11.36
CA ILE A 124 -7.83 -5.48 -10.01
C ILE A 124 -7.41 -4.20 -9.32
N ILE A 125 -8.37 -3.46 -8.77
CA ILE A 125 -8.11 -2.27 -7.96
C ILE A 125 -8.33 -2.59 -6.49
N LEU A 126 -7.29 -2.39 -5.67
CA LEU A 126 -7.38 -2.37 -4.22
C LEU A 126 -7.42 -0.92 -3.76
N ARG A 127 -8.30 -0.63 -2.81
CA ARG A 127 -8.39 0.68 -2.18
C ARG A 127 -8.48 0.49 -0.68
N TYR A 128 -7.68 1.24 0.06
CA TYR A 128 -7.84 1.30 1.50
C TYR A 128 -9.14 2.03 1.83
N GLU A 129 -9.98 1.35 2.60
CA GLU A 129 -11.17 1.91 3.24
C GLU A 129 -10.93 1.83 4.74
N ASP A 130 -11.02 2.98 5.41
CA ASP A 130 -10.95 3.04 6.86
C ASP A 130 -12.18 2.34 7.44
N LYS A 131 -11.97 1.14 7.99
CA LYS A 131 -13.05 0.29 8.54
C LYS A 131 -13.63 0.86 9.84
N GLU A 132 -12.97 1.82 10.49
CA GLU A 132 -13.56 2.51 11.66
C GLU A 132 -14.50 3.65 11.23
N CYS A 133 -14.29 4.23 10.04
CA CYS A 133 -15.14 5.30 9.52
C CYS A 133 -16.32 4.80 8.65
N SER A 134 -16.30 3.56 8.16
CA SER A 134 -17.32 3.05 7.22
C SER A 134 -18.58 2.49 7.88
N ASN A 135 -18.52 2.06 9.14
CA ASN A 135 -19.67 1.43 9.83
C ASN A 135 -20.72 2.42 10.38
N GLU A 136 -20.39 3.71 10.53
CA GLU A 136 -21.37 4.72 10.95
C GLU A 136 -22.13 5.36 9.77
N TRP A 137 -21.57 5.35 8.57
CA TRP A 137 -22.19 5.98 7.39
C TRP A 137 -23.03 5.03 6.55
N TYR A 138 -22.71 3.73 6.50
CA TYR A 138 -23.41 2.77 5.63
C TYR A 138 -24.75 2.26 6.16
N ASN A 139 -25.06 2.44 7.44
CA ASN A 139 -26.35 2.00 8.01
C ASN A 139 -27.52 2.98 7.77
N ASN A 140 -27.31 4.09 7.02
CA ASN A 140 -28.33 5.13 6.82
C ASN A 140 -28.50 5.63 5.38
N GLY A 141 -28.19 4.85 4.35
CA GLY A 141 -28.47 5.37 3.00
C GLY A 141 -28.21 4.43 1.84
N THR A 142 -29.30 3.97 1.26
CA THR A 142 -29.40 3.50 -0.12
C THR A 142 -28.67 4.43 -1.10
N VAL A 143 -27.92 3.82 -2.02
CA VAL A 143 -27.36 4.32 -3.30
C VAL A 143 -27.72 5.78 -3.66
N GLY A 144 -26.70 6.64 -3.78
CA GLY A 144 -26.89 7.99 -4.32
C GLY A 144 -25.61 8.77 -4.53
N ASN A 145 -25.23 8.90 -5.78
CA ASN A 145 -24.14 9.72 -6.29
C ASN A 145 -24.40 11.21 -5.97
N SER A 146 -23.87 11.76 -4.87
CA SER A 146 -23.69 13.22 -4.68
C SER A 146 -22.96 13.51 -3.37
N ARG A 147 -21.72 14.03 -3.44
CA ARG A 147 -21.06 14.66 -2.31
C ARG A 147 -21.75 15.98 -1.97
N PRO A 148 -22.09 16.27 -0.70
CA PRO A 148 -22.07 17.62 -0.21
C PRO A 148 -20.76 17.87 0.54
N HIS A 149 -20.10 18.96 0.15
CA HIS A 149 -19.07 19.61 0.96
C HIS A 149 -19.62 19.91 2.36
N LYS A 150 -18.89 19.49 3.40
CA LYS A 150 -18.57 20.33 4.56
C LYS A 150 -17.45 19.70 5.37
N ALA A 151 -16.35 20.44 5.47
CA ALA A 151 -15.31 20.21 6.44
C ALA A 151 -15.87 20.48 7.85
N GLN A 152 -15.54 19.62 8.80
CA GLN A 152 -15.50 19.96 10.23
C GLN A 152 -14.64 18.95 11.00
N GLY A 153 -13.47 19.43 11.45
CA GLY A 153 -12.87 19.12 12.75
C GLY A 153 -12.39 17.70 13.04
N CYS A 154 -11.10 17.46 12.84
CA CYS A 154 -10.20 16.82 13.80
C CYS A 154 -8.93 17.67 13.86
#